data_AF-A0A845YWE1-F1
#
_entry.id   AF-A0A845YWE1-F1
#
_cell.length_a   1.000
_cell.length_b   1.000
_cell.length_c   1.000
_cell.angle_alpha   90.00
_cell.angle_beta   90.00
_cell.angle_gamma   90.00
#
_symmetry.space_group_name_H-M   'P 1'
#
loop_
_entity.id
_entity.type
_entity.pdbx_description
1 polymer ?
#
loop_
_entity_poly.entity_id
_entity_poly.type
_entity_poly.pdbx_seq_one_letter_code
_entity_poly.pdbx_strand_id
1 'polypeptide(L)'
;IEEFHREIKQLTGLEECQCRRARIQKNHIACAMLVWNYLKIQGRKIGKTIYQIKNKLLSNYLINEIKYPAIKFKILLILELRNEV
;
A
#
# COMPACT_ATOMS: atom_id res chain seq x y z
N ILE A 1 20.77 13.09 -1.99
CA ILE A 1 20.53 12.76 -0.56
C ILE A 1 19.08 13.04 -0.16
N GLU A 2 18.53 14.23 -0.47
CA GLU A 2 17.15 14.58 -0.12
C GLU A 2 16.07 13.69 -0.77
N GLU A 3 16.25 13.27 -2.03
CA GLU A 3 15.33 12.34 -2.69
C GLU A 3 15.18 11.04 -1.90
N PHE A 4 16.32 10.45 -1.50
CA PHE A 4 16.35 9.23 -0.70
C PHE A 4 15.59 9.41 0.62
N HIS A 5 15.88 10.47 1.39
CA HIS A 5 15.21 10.72 2.67
C HIS A 5 13.70 10.95 2.49
N ARG A 6 13.26 11.64 1.44
CA ARG A 6 11.83 11.84 1.17
C ARG A 6 11.13 10.53 0.82
N GLU A 7 11.69 9.79 -0.14
CA GLU A 7 11.09 8.56 -0.64
C GLU A 7 11.03 7.47 0.45
N ILE A 8 12.10 7.30 1.23
CA ILE A 8 12.11 6.27 2.28
C ILE A 8 11.06 6.55 3.36
N LYS A 9 10.90 7.81 3.80
CA LYS A 9 9.90 8.20 4.79
C LYS A 9 8.48 7.97 4.26
N GLN A 10 8.17 8.51 3.08
CA GLN A 10 6.81 8.51 2.54
C GLN A 10 6.35 7.13 2.04
N LEU A 11 7.24 6.31 1.49
CA LEU A 11 6.84 5.11 0.74
C LEU A 11 6.99 3.81 1.52
N THR A 12 7.77 3.80 2.60
CA THR A 12 8.08 2.59 3.37
C THR A 12 7.60 2.62 4.82
N GLY A 13 7.06 3.75 5.29
CA GLY A 13 6.60 3.88 6.69
C GLY A 13 7.75 3.87 7.69
N LEU A 14 8.93 4.37 7.30
CA LEU A 14 10.13 4.39 8.16
C LEU A 14 9.86 5.10 9.49
N GLU A 15 9.12 6.21 9.46
CA GLU A 15 8.82 7.06 10.63
C GLU A 15 7.58 6.63 11.41
N GLU A 16 6.82 5.66 10.90
CA GLU A 16 5.58 5.18 11.52
C GLU A 16 5.82 4.11 12.59
N CYS A 17 7.07 3.72 12.83
CA CYS A 17 7.42 2.66 13.77
C CYS A 17 7.25 3.10 15.23
N GLN A 18 6.22 2.59 15.89
CA GLN A 18 5.93 2.84 17.32
C GLN A 18 6.66 1.88 18.28
N CYS A 19 7.57 1.04 17.77
CA CYS A 19 8.30 0.08 18.59
C CYS A 19 9.26 0.80 19.55
N ARG A 20 9.33 0.37 20.81
CA ARG A 20 10.23 0.97 21.83
C ARG A 20 11.57 0.25 21.97
N ARG A 21 11.68 -0.99 21.48
CA ARG A 21 12.92 -1.78 21.59
C ARG A 21 13.87 -1.42 20.46
N ALA A 22 15.09 -0.99 20.79
CA ALA A 22 16.10 -0.56 19.83
C ALA A 22 16.40 -1.60 18.73
N ARG A 23 16.45 -2.90 19.07
CA ARG A 23 16.65 -3.98 18.08
C ARG A 23 15.54 -4.00 17.02
N ILE A 24 14.29 -3.83 17.43
CA ILE A 24 13.14 -3.87 16.53
C ILE A 24 13.13 -2.62 15.65
N GLN A 25 13.43 -1.46 16.22
CA GLN A 25 13.57 -0.22 15.46
C GLN A 25 14.65 -0.34 14.37
N LYS A 26 15.84 -0.86 14.72
CA LYS A 26 16.92 -1.11 13.76
C LYS A 26 16.51 -2.07 12.66
N ASN A 27 15.81 -3.15 13.01
CA ASN A 27 15.29 -4.10 12.02
C ASN A 27 14.27 -3.43 11.08
N HIS A 28 13.35 -2.60 11.61
CA HIS A 28 12.39 -1.85 10.80
C HIS A 28 13.09 -0.91 9.81
N ILE A 29 14.11 -0.17 10.27
CA ILE A 29 14.93 0.70 9.41
C ILE A 29 15.60 -0.11 8.30
N ALA A 30 16.19 -1.27 8.62
CA ALA A 30 16.83 -2.13 7.63
C ALA A 30 15.81 -2.66 6.60
N CYS A 31 14.64 -3.12 7.04
CA CYS A 31 13.57 -3.57 6.16
C CYS A 31 13.08 -2.45 5.22
N ALA A 32 12.87 -1.25 5.76
CA ALA A 32 12.48 -0.07 4.99
C ALA A 32 13.53 0.27 3.90
N MET A 33 14.83 0.21 4.24
CA MET A 33 15.91 0.42 3.28
C MET A 33 15.93 -0.64 2.17
N LEU A 34 15.75 -1.92 2.52
CA LEU A 34 15.70 -3.03 1.55
C LEU A 34 14.53 -2.86 0.59
N VAL A 35 13.34 -2.51 1.10
CA VAL A 35 12.15 -2.26 0.28
C VAL A 35 12.38 -1.07 -0.66
N TRP A 36 12.92 0.05 -0.15
CA TRP A 36 13.21 1.21 -1.00
C TRP A 36 14.20 0.87 -2.12
N ASN A 37 15.29 0.16 -1.80
CA ASN A 37 16.28 -0.25 -2.80
C ASN A 37 15.68 -1.16 -3.87
N TYR A 38 14.89 -2.15 -3.45
CA TYR A 38 14.17 -3.03 -4.38
C TYR A 38 13.26 -2.22 -5.32
N LEU A 39 12.44 -1.32 -4.78
CA LEU A 39 11.53 -0.50 -5.59
C LEU A 39 12.28 0.43 -6.56
N LYS A 40 13.44 0.99 -6.18
CA LYS A 40 14.28 1.78 -7.10
C LYS A 40 14.86 0.94 -8.23
N ILE A 41 15.31 -0.28 -7.93
CA ILE A 41 15.79 -1.23 -8.96
C ILE A 41 14.65 -1.56 -9.93
N GLN A 42 13.46 -1.87 -9.42
CA GLN A 42 12.31 -2.16 -10.27
C GLN A 42 11.89 -0.94 -11.10
N GLY A 43 11.90 0.26 -10.52
CA GLY A 43 11.61 1.51 -11.22
C GLY A 43 12.51 1.74 -12.42
N ARG A 44 13.82 1.53 -12.25
CA ARG A 44 14.80 1.60 -13.33
C ARG A 44 14.54 0.56 -14.42
N LYS A 45 14.19 -0.68 -14.05
CA LYS A 45 13.92 -1.77 -15.01
C LYS A 45 12.69 -1.51 -15.88
N ILE A 46 11.62 -0.97 -15.29
CA ILE A 46 10.33 -0.79 -16.00
C ILE A 46 10.10 0.63 -16.49
N GLY A 47 11.05 1.54 -16.28
CA GLY A 47 10.94 2.96 -16.66
C GLY A 47 9.86 3.73 -15.89
N LYS A 48 9.60 3.37 -14.63
CA LYS A 48 8.60 4.04 -13.78
C LYS A 48 9.23 4.62 -12.52
N THR A 49 8.62 5.67 -11.99
CA THR A 49 9.05 6.24 -10.70
C THR A 49 8.67 5.32 -9.55
N ILE A 50 9.37 5.44 -8.42
CA ILE A 50 9.07 4.65 -7.21
C ILE A 50 7.64 4.91 -6.72
N TYR A 51 7.13 6.14 -6.85
CA TYR A 51 5.76 6.53 -6.53
C TYR A 51 4.75 5.81 -7.42
N GLN A 52 5.01 5.75 -8.74
CA GLN A 52 4.15 5.03 -9.67
C GLN A 52 4.08 3.55 -9.35
N ILE A 53 5.20 2.92 -8.96
CA ILE A 53 5.20 1.51 -8.54
C ILE A 53 4.38 1.34 -7.27
N LYS A 54 4.65 2.14 -6.23
CA LYS A 54 3.98 2.02 -4.93
C LYS A 54 2.47 2.23 -5.05
N ASN A 55 2.04 3.26 -5.76
CA ASN A 55 0.62 3.62 -5.88
C ASN A 55 -0.15 2.70 -6.83
N LYS A 56 0.52 2.12 -7.83
CA LYS A 56 -0.13 1.22 -8.80
C LYS A 56 -0.03 -0.26 -8.45
N LEU A 57 0.65 -0.62 -7.36
CA LEU A 57 0.88 -2.00 -6.95
C LEU A 57 -0.42 -2.81 -6.86
N LEU A 58 -1.48 -2.20 -6.30
CA LEU A 58 -2.79 -2.84 -6.11
C LEU A 58 -3.86 -2.34 -7.09
N SER A 59 -3.53 -1.49 -8.08
CA SER A 59 -4.55 -0.89 -8.94
C SER A 59 -5.36 -1.96 -9.69
N ASN A 60 -4.68 -2.94 -10.30
CA ASN A 60 -5.37 -4.00 -11.03
C ASN A 60 -6.21 -4.88 -10.10
N TYR A 61 -5.70 -5.15 -8.89
CA TYR A 61 -6.45 -5.88 -7.87
C TYR A 61 -7.73 -5.14 -7.50
N LEU A 62 -7.65 -3.85 -7.15
CA LEU A 62 -8.81 -3.04 -6.77
C LEU A 62 -9.82 -2.90 -7.92
N ILE A 63 -9.35 -2.69 -9.15
CA ILE A 63 -10.23 -2.66 -10.33
C ILE A 63 -10.98 -3.98 -10.48
N ASN A 64 -10.30 -5.10 -10.26
CA ASN A 64 -10.92 -6.42 -10.31
C ASN A 64 -11.92 -6.63 -9.18
N GLU A 65 -11.60 -6.25 -7.94
CA GLU A 65 -12.51 -6.36 -6.80
C GLU A 65 -13.76 -5.48 -6.95
N ILE A 66 -13.66 -4.33 -7.62
CA ILE A 66 -14.84 -3.49 -7.90
C ILE A 66 -15.72 -4.14 -8.98
N LYS A 67 -15.12 -4.73 -10.02
CA LYS A 67 -15.87 -5.38 -11.12
C LYS A 67 -16.48 -6.72 -10.70
N TYR A 68 -15.72 -7.50 -9.95
CA TYR A 68 -16.02 -8.87 -9.56
C TYR A 68 -15.66 -9.04 -8.08
N PRO A 69 -16.46 -8.49 -7.17
CA PRO A 69 -16.12 -8.50 -5.75
C PRO A 69 -16.04 -9.93 -5.24
N ALA A 70 -14.88 -10.29 -4.69
CA ALA A 70 -14.71 -11.58 -4.03
C ALA A 70 -15.66 -11.71 -2.84
N ILE A 71 -15.92 -10.59 -2.15
CA ILE A 71 -16.88 -10.47 -1.05
C ILE A 71 -18.13 -9.77 -1.57
N LYS A 72 -19.20 -10.54 -1.81
CA LYS A 72 -20.49 -9.98 -2.25
C LYS A 72 -21.11 -9.15 -1.12
N PHE A 73 -21.33 -7.87 -1.38
CA PHE A 73 -22.18 -7.05 -0.52
C PHE A 73 -23.62 -7.56 -0.65
N LYS A 74 -24.12 -8.22 0.39
CA LYS A 74 -25.54 -8.55 0.50
C LYS A 74 -26.24 -7.30 1.04
N ILE A 75 -26.79 -6.47 0.15
CA ILE A 75 -27.72 -5.42 0.56
C ILE A 75 -28.95 -6.13 1.11
N LEU A 76 -29.10 -6.09 2.44
CA LEU A 76 -30.23 -6.68 3.17
C LEU A 76 -31.25 -5.59 3.55
N LEU A 77 -31.36 -4.49 2.78
CA LEU A 77 -32.11 -3.31 3.22
C LEU A 77 -33.06 -2.66 2.20
N ILE A 78 -33.50 -3.36 1.14
CA ILE A 78 -34.51 -2.80 0.21
C ILE A 78 -35.78 -3.65 0.10
N LEU A 79 -35.79 -4.89 0.61
CA LEU A 79 -37.01 -5.72 0.56
C LEU A 79 -37.93 -5.53 1.77
N GLU A 80 -37.46 -5.01 2.90
CA GLU A 80 -38.35 -4.72 4.05
C GLU A 80 -39.10 -3.39 3.87
N LEU A 81 -38.49 -2.36 3.28
CA LEU A 81 -39.16 -1.06 3.05
C LEU A 81 -40.15 -1.03 1.88
N ARG A 82 -40.19 -2.08 1.03
CA ARG A 82 -41.17 -2.18 -0.06
C ARG A 82 -42.43 -2.97 0.35
N ASN A 83 -42.43 -3.62 1.51
CA ASN A 83 -43.59 -4.34 2.03
C ASN A 83 -44.40 -3.52 3.06
N GLU A 84 -44.06 -2.25 3.29
CA GLU A 84 -44.78 -1.34 4.21
C GLU A 84 -45.40 -0.10 3.52
N VAL A 85 -45.47 -0.07 2.18
CA VAL A 85 -46.20 0.97 1.41
C VAL A 85 -47.13 0.34 0.39
#